data_AF-A0A2Z6AK23-F1
#
_entry.id   AF-A0A2Z6AK23-F1
#
_cell.length_a   1.000
_cell.length_b   1.000
_cell.length_c   1.000
_cell.angle_alpha   90.00
_cell.angle_beta   90.00
_cell.angle_gamma   90.00
#
_symmetry.space_group_name_H-M   'P 1'
#
loop_
_entity.id
_entity.type
_entity.pdbx_description
1 polymer ?
#
loop_
_entity_poly.entity_id
_entity_poly.type
_entity_poly.pdbx_seq_one_letter_code
_entity_poly.pdbx_strand_id
1 'polypeptide(L)'
;MSQIGPATPVVTQMTGIAAPMAASHQRPDGPRRLFLSGHSLMDHPFPEYLERLAASIDRPLLWDMQQLAGSSIKDRTMGQGAGRWTGYAAGTNRNDQPIDVLSELQRAGSYGNQPYDMRTAEQYSTTVAAG
;
A
#
# COMPACT_ATOMS: atom_id res chain seq x y z
N MET A 1 -11.84 75.49 28.54
CA MET A 1 -11.93 74.65 27.33
C MET A 1 -10.65 73.84 27.26
N SER A 2 -10.66 72.60 27.74
CA SER A 2 -9.43 71.82 27.96
C SER A 2 -9.31 70.68 26.95
N GLN A 3 -8.16 70.65 26.27
CA GLN A 3 -7.74 69.71 25.24
C GLN A 3 -7.63 68.27 25.77
N ILE A 4 -8.05 67.31 24.94
CA ILE A 4 -7.82 65.87 25.10
C ILE A 4 -6.44 65.58 24.49
N GLY A 5 -5.48 65.11 25.30
CA GLY A 5 -4.17 64.68 24.81
C GLY A 5 -4.23 63.33 24.07
N PRO A 6 -3.27 63.03 23.18
CA PRO A 6 -3.30 61.80 22.39
C PRO A 6 -2.99 60.56 23.25
N ALA A 7 -3.79 59.50 23.08
CA ALA A 7 -3.54 58.20 23.69
C ALA A 7 -2.33 57.52 23.04
N THR A 8 -1.30 57.23 23.83
CA THR A 8 -0.17 56.39 23.42
C THR A 8 -0.57 54.92 23.39
N PRO A 9 -0.39 54.18 22.28
CA PRO A 9 -0.55 52.74 22.30
C PRO A 9 0.66 52.09 22.99
N VAL A 10 0.41 51.27 24.01
CA VAL A 10 1.41 50.33 24.55
C VAL A 10 1.59 49.21 23.53
N VAL A 11 2.72 49.18 22.84
CA VAL A 11 3.13 48.04 22.02
C VAL A 11 3.79 47.03 22.95
N THR A 12 3.05 46.00 23.35
CA THR A 12 3.65 44.80 23.97
C THR A 12 4.42 44.05 22.89
N GLN A 13 5.75 44.14 22.91
CA GLN A 13 6.61 43.29 22.10
C GLN A 13 6.52 41.85 22.64
N MET A 14 5.79 40.98 21.94
CA MET A 14 5.91 39.53 22.14
C MET A 14 7.19 39.07 21.44
N THR A 15 8.26 38.96 22.20
CA THR A 15 9.49 38.27 21.79
C THR A 15 9.21 36.76 21.77
N GLY A 16 8.45 36.32 20.77
CA GLY A 16 8.35 34.91 20.43
C GLY A 16 9.51 34.55 19.51
N ILE A 17 10.55 33.93 20.06
CA ILE A 17 11.54 33.21 19.27
C ILE A 17 10.81 32.22 18.36
N ALA A 18 10.66 32.57 17.08
CA ALA A 18 10.21 31.62 16.07
C ALA A 18 11.34 30.60 15.87
N ALA A 19 11.34 29.56 16.72
CA ALA A 19 12.06 28.33 16.39
C ALA A 19 11.56 27.88 15.01
N PRO A 20 12.44 27.51 14.07
CA PRO A 20 11.96 26.89 12.85
C PRO A 20 11.26 25.59 13.28
N MET A 21 9.94 25.57 13.20
CA MET A 21 9.18 24.32 13.10
C MET A 21 9.48 23.69 11.73
N ALA A 22 10.74 23.33 11.51
CA ALA A 22 11.04 22.14 10.77
C ALA A 22 10.72 20.98 11.72
N ALA A 23 9.43 20.79 11.99
CA ALA A 23 8.95 19.46 12.29
C ALA A 23 9.24 18.69 10.99
N SER A 24 10.42 18.07 10.95
CA SER A 24 10.64 16.90 10.12
C SER A 24 9.50 15.97 10.48
N HIS A 25 8.42 16.04 9.69
CA HIS A 25 7.47 14.95 9.62
C HIS A 25 8.35 13.81 9.14
N GLN A 26 8.88 13.03 10.09
CA GLN A 26 9.26 11.67 9.81
C GLN A 26 7.96 11.05 9.34
N ARG A 27 7.69 11.17 8.02
CA ARG A 27 6.66 10.39 7.37
C ARG A 27 7.02 8.97 7.80
N PRO A 28 6.11 8.25 8.50
CA PRO A 28 6.42 6.88 8.87
C PRO A 28 6.93 6.19 7.61
N ASP A 29 8.01 5.42 7.74
CA ASP A 29 8.50 4.57 6.67
C ASP A 29 7.42 3.51 6.42
N GLY A 30 6.36 3.90 5.72
CA GLY A 30 5.29 3.03 5.28
C GLY A 30 5.84 1.96 4.33
N PRO A 31 5.08 0.88 4.11
CA PRO A 31 5.55 -0.29 3.38
C PRO A 31 6.10 0.10 2.01
N ARG A 32 7.31 -0.38 1.70
CA ARG A 32 7.96 -0.20 0.39
C ARG A 32 7.86 -1.47 -0.44
N ARG A 33 7.48 -2.60 0.16
CA ARG A 33 7.37 -3.91 -0.48
C ARG A 33 5.95 -4.46 -0.33
N LEU A 34 5.23 -4.61 -1.44
CA LEU A 34 3.85 -5.14 -1.44
C LEU A 34 3.75 -6.49 -2.16
N PHE A 35 3.00 -7.40 -1.57
CA PHE A 35 2.52 -8.58 -2.28
C PHE A 35 0.99 -8.53 -2.42
N LEU A 36 0.50 -8.59 -3.65
CA LEU A 36 -0.91 -8.45 -3.98
C LEU A 36 -1.49 -9.79 -4.44
N SER A 37 -2.58 -10.27 -3.84
CA SER A 37 -3.29 -11.47 -4.32
C SER A 37 -4.69 -11.08 -4.74
N GLY A 38 -5.07 -11.27 -6.00
CA GLY A 38 -6.37 -10.83 -6.49
C GLY A 38 -6.76 -11.40 -7.84
N HIS A 39 -7.83 -10.84 -8.42
CA HIS A 39 -8.35 -11.29 -9.70
C HIS A 39 -8.61 -10.16 -10.71
N SER A 40 -9.34 -9.10 -10.35
CA SER A 40 -9.76 -8.07 -11.31
C SER A 40 -9.46 -6.68 -10.81
N LEU A 41 -9.77 -6.36 -9.55
CA LEU A 41 -9.40 -5.04 -9.03
C LEU A 41 -7.88 -4.90 -8.88
N MET A 42 -7.21 -6.01 -8.55
CA MET A 42 -5.75 -6.04 -8.39
C MET A 42 -5.01 -6.39 -9.69
N ASP A 43 -5.71 -6.61 -10.80
CA ASP A 43 -5.08 -6.85 -12.09
C ASP A 43 -4.50 -5.55 -12.67
N HIS A 44 -3.66 -5.68 -13.69
CA HIS A 44 -3.16 -4.56 -14.47
C HIS A 44 -4.33 -3.69 -14.97
N PRO A 45 -4.26 -2.34 -14.88
CA PRO A 45 -3.08 -1.53 -14.57
C PRO A 45 -3.02 -0.98 -13.12
N PHE A 46 -3.80 -1.52 -12.19
CA PHE A 46 -3.93 -0.90 -10.86
C PHE A 46 -2.62 -0.86 -10.06
N PRO A 47 -1.86 -1.96 -9.93
CA PRO A 47 -0.57 -1.95 -9.24
C PRO A 47 0.46 -0.99 -9.85
N GLU A 48 0.44 -0.79 -11.18
CA GLU A 48 1.31 0.16 -11.88
C GLU A 48 1.00 1.60 -11.50
N TYR A 49 -0.27 1.93 -11.28
CA TYR A 49 -0.65 3.26 -10.80
C TYR A 49 -0.14 3.50 -9.38
N LEU A 50 -0.18 2.49 -8.50
CA LEU A 50 0.41 2.59 -7.16
C LEU A 50 1.93 2.80 -7.23
N GLU A 51 2.63 2.05 -8.09
CA GLU A 51 4.07 2.21 -8.32
C GLU A 51 4.42 3.64 -8.78
N ARG A 52 3.68 4.18 -9.76
CA ARG A 52 3.87 5.55 -10.28
C ARG A 52 3.58 6.62 -9.24
N LEU A 53 2.53 6.46 -8.43
CA LEU A 53 2.20 7.38 -7.34
C LEU A 53 3.26 7.35 -6.23
N ALA A 54 3.79 6.18 -5.91
CA ALA A 54 4.84 6.04 -4.91
C ALA A 54 6.15 6.65 -5.40
N ALA A 55 6.50 6.45 -6.68
CA ALA A 55 7.65 7.06 -7.32
C ALA A 55 7.56 8.60 -7.36
N SER A 56 6.37 9.18 -7.55
CA SER A 56 6.21 10.65 -7.63
C SER A 56 6.50 11.40 -6.33
N ILE A 57 6.56 10.68 -5.20
CA ILE A 57 6.89 11.22 -3.87
C ILE A 57 8.25 10.74 -3.36
N ASP A 58 9.13 10.28 -4.26
CA ASP A 58 10.47 9.72 -3.99
C ASP A 58 10.46 8.51 -3.04
N ARG A 59 9.40 7.70 -3.12
CA ARG A 59 9.24 6.47 -2.32
C ARG A 59 8.91 5.29 -3.24
N PRO A 60 9.87 4.78 -4.04
CA PRO A 60 9.61 3.70 -4.97
C PRO A 60 9.05 2.47 -4.26
N LEU A 61 8.03 1.87 -4.87
CA LEU A 61 7.34 0.69 -4.39
C LEU A 61 7.86 -0.54 -5.15
N LEU A 62 8.30 -1.54 -4.40
CA LEU A 62 8.62 -2.86 -4.92
C LEU A 62 7.40 -3.74 -4.73
N TRP A 63 6.92 -4.40 -5.77
CA TRP A 63 5.72 -5.21 -5.65
C TRP A 63 5.75 -6.44 -6.54
N ASP A 64 5.06 -7.47 -6.11
CA ASP A 64 4.75 -8.64 -6.94
C ASP A 64 3.32 -9.09 -6.62
N MET A 65 2.80 -10.05 -7.38
CA MET A 65 1.41 -10.44 -7.25
C MET A 65 1.13 -11.92 -7.51
N GLN A 66 -0.04 -12.36 -7.06
CA GLN A 66 -0.72 -13.55 -7.52
C GLN A 66 -2.04 -13.10 -8.15
N GLN A 67 -2.07 -13.01 -9.47
CA GLN A 67 -3.29 -12.84 -10.25
C GLN A 67 -3.88 -14.22 -10.54
N LEU A 68 -5.15 -14.44 -10.24
CA LEU A 68 -5.87 -15.59 -10.75
C LEU A 68 -7.28 -15.14 -11.19
N ALA A 69 -7.49 -15.01 -12.50
CA ALA A 69 -8.74 -14.54 -13.07
C ALA A 69 -9.96 -15.34 -12.59
N GLY A 70 -11.05 -14.64 -12.24
CA GLY A 70 -12.31 -15.25 -11.81
C GLY A 70 -12.24 -16.02 -10.48
N SER A 71 -11.16 -15.87 -9.70
CA SER A 71 -10.93 -16.66 -8.50
C SER A 71 -11.43 -16.01 -7.22
N SER A 72 -12.00 -16.82 -6.34
CA SER A 72 -12.20 -16.45 -4.94
C SER A 72 -10.90 -16.53 -4.14
N ILE A 73 -10.89 -15.98 -2.92
CA ILE A 73 -9.78 -16.20 -1.98
C ILE A 73 -9.61 -17.70 -1.70
N LYS A 74 -10.71 -18.46 -1.63
CA LYS A 74 -10.65 -19.91 -1.43
C LYS A 74 -9.90 -20.58 -2.57
N ASP A 75 -10.14 -20.18 -3.82
CA ASP A 75 -9.43 -20.75 -4.96
C ASP A 75 -7.94 -20.39 -4.94
N ARG A 76 -7.61 -19.14 -4.60
CA ARG A 76 -6.21 -18.67 -4.49
C ARG A 76 -5.43 -19.25 -3.32
N THR A 77 -6.11 -19.80 -2.32
CA THR A 77 -5.48 -20.42 -1.15
C THR A 77 -5.57 -21.95 -1.22
N MET A 78 -6.78 -22.50 -1.27
CA MET A 78 -7.04 -23.94 -1.23
C MET A 78 -6.93 -24.61 -2.60
N GLY A 79 -7.12 -23.88 -3.69
CA GLY A 79 -7.19 -24.42 -5.04
C GLY A 79 -8.57 -25.02 -5.39
N GLN A 80 -8.70 -25.41 -6.66
CA GLN A 80 -9.91 -26.04 -7.21
C GLN A 80 -9.70 -27.55 -7.28
N GLY A 81 -9.84 -28.26 -6.16
CA GLY A 81 -9.65 -29.72 -6.13
C GLY A 81 -9.57 -30.32 -4.73
N ALA A 82 -9.24 -31.62 -4.66
CA ALA A 82 -9.11 -32.36 -3.39
C ALA A 82 -7.81 -32.03 -2.62
N GLY A 83 -6.80 -31.50 -3.31
CA GLY A 83 -5.53 -31.10 -2.71
C GLY A 83 -5.68 -29.80 -1.93
N ARG A 84 -5.36 -29.81 -0.64
CA ARG A 84 -5.35 -28.61 0.20
C ARG A 84 -4.16 -27.72 -0.15
N TRP A 85 -4.36 -26.41 -0.09
CA TRP A 85 -3.31 -25.39 -0.28
C TRP A 85 -2.70 -25.32 -1.68
N THR A 86 -3.29 -25.99 -2.66
CA THR A 86 -2.77 -26.01 -4.04
C THR A 86 -2.92 -24.66 -4.75
N GLY A 87 -3.82 -23.80 -4.26
CA GLY A 87 -4.05 -22.47 -4.81
C GLY A 87 -2.84 -21.54 -4.76
N TYR A 88 -1.92 -21.74 -3.80
CA TYR A 88 -0.70 -20.94 -3.72
C TYR A 88 0.28 -21.16 -4.88
N ALA A 89 0.15 -22.26 -5.64
CA ALA A 89 0.95 -22.51 -6.83
C ALA A 89 0.21 -22.15 -8.13
N ALA A 90 -0.92 -21.44 -8.03
CA ALA A 90 -1.75 -21.05 -9.15
C ALA A 90 -1.75 -19.53 -9.35
N GLY A 91 -1.88 -19.12 -10.61
CA GLY A 91 -1.91 -17.73 -11.02
C GLY A 91 -0.60 -17.24 -11.61
N THR A 92 -0.53 -15.94 -11.88
CA THR A 92 0.63 -15.28 -12.47
C THR A 92 1.15 -14.14 -11.61
N ASN A 93 2.43 -13.81 -11.81
CA ASN A 93 3.14 -12.69 -11.21
C ASN A 93 2.95 -11.41 -12.05
N ARG A 94 3.60 -10.32 -11.63
CA ARG A 94 3.51 -9.01 -12.32
C ARG A 94 4.01 -8.99 -13.77
N ASN A 95 4.70 -10.04 -14.21
CA ASN A 95 5.24 -10.20 -15.55
C ASN A 95 4.49 -11.30 -16.34
N ASP A 96 3.29 -11.66 -15.91
CA ASP A 96 2.47 -12.73 -16.48
C ASP A 96 3.11 -14.13 -16.44
N GLN A 97 4.08 -14.34 -15.54
CA GLN A 97 4.74 -15.64 -15.37
C GLN A 97 4.07 -16.44 -14.24
N PRO A 98 4.00 -17.78 -14.34
CA PRO A 98 3.48 -18.61 -13.27
C PRO A 98 4.17 -18.33 -11.92
N ILE A 99 3.39 -18.25 -10.85
CA ILE A 99 3.92 -17.98 -9.50
C ILE A 99 3.65 -19.12 -8.52
N ASP A 100 4.66 -19.43 -7.71
CA ASP A 100 4.49 -20.15 -6.44
C ASP A 100 4.61 -19.14 -5.30
N VAL A 101 3.47 -18.80 -4.71
CA VAL A 101 3.35 -17.80 -3.65
C VAL A 101 4.12 -18.23 -2.40
N LEU A 102 4.16 -19.52 -2.07
CA LEU A 102 4.90 -19.98 -0.89
C LEU A 102 6.40 -19.77 -1.11
N SER A 103 6.90 -20.16 -2.28
CA SER A 103 8.29 -19.93 -2.66
C SER A 103 8.63 -18.44 -2.71
N GLU A 104 7.76 -17.60 -3.27
CA GLU A 104 7.99 -16.15 -3.36
C GLU A 104 8.02 -15.49 -1.97
N LEU A 105 7.08 -15.84 -1.10
CA LEU A 105 7.02 -15.30 0.27
C LEU A 105 8.17 -15.80 1.16
N GLN A 106 8.67 -17.02 0.93
CA GLN A 106 9.85 -17.56 1.62
C GLN A 106 11.14 -16.92 1.14
N ARG A 107 11.26 -16.68 -0.18
CA ARG A 107 12.46 -16.11 -0.79
C ARG A 107 12.56 -14.61 -0.61
N ALA A 108 11.43 -13.91 -0.52
CA ALA A 108 11.40 -12.47 -0.71
C ALA A 108 12.16 -12.05 -2.01
N GLY A 109 12.00 -12.89 -3.03
CA GLY A 109 13.04 -13.21 -4.00
C GLY A 109 13.09 -12.29 -5.21
N SER A 110 11.99 -11.60 -5.54
CA SER A 110 12.00 -10.62 -6.63
C SER A 110 12.78 -9.35 -6.30
N TYR A 111 13.02 -9.06 -5.01
CA TYR A 111 13.58 -7.77 -4.56
C TYR A 111 14.64 -7.87 -3.46
N GLY A 112 15.65 -8.72 -3.66
CA GLY A 112 16.86 -8.71 -2.84
C GLY A 112 16.72 -9.36 -1.46
N ASN A 113 15.95 -10.45 -1.37
CA ASN A 113 15.81 -11.30 -0.17
C ASN A 113 15.25 -10.59 1.07
N GLN A 114 14.46 -9.54 0.91
CA GLN A 114 13.80 -8.84 2.03
C GLN A 114 12.29 -9.01 2.00
N PRO A 115 11.67 -9.55 3.07
CA PRO A 115 10.26 -9.90 3.09
C PRO A 115 9.35 -8.72 2.75
N TYR A 116 8.18 -9.02 2.20
CA TYR A 116 7.16 -8.00 1.95
C TYR A 116 6.69 -7.35 3.26
N ASP A 117 6.62 -6.03 3.26
CA ASP A 117 6.17 -5.22 4.40
C ASP A 117 4.66 -5.34 4.60
N MET A 118 3.92 -5.53 3.49
CA MET A 118 2.47 -5.63 3.48
C MET A 118 2.00 -6.66 2.46
N ARG A 119 0.95 -7.40 2.85
CA ARG A 119 0.26 -8.38 2.01
C ARG A 119 -1.21 -8.00 1.95
N THR A 120 -1.79 -8.00 0.76
CA THR A 120 -3.21 -7.64 0.58
C THR A 120 -3.87 -8.64 -0.35
N ALA A 121 -5.05 -9.11 0.03
CA ALA A 121 -5.86 -10.02 -0.78
C ALA A 121 -7.20 -9.37 -1.14
N GLU A 122 -7.52 -9.34 -2.42
CA GLU A 122 -8.87 -8.98 -2.89
C GLU A 122 -9.85 -10.06 -2.45
N GLN A 123 -11.02 -9.69 -1.91
CA GLN A 123 -12.10 -10.63 -1.63
C GLN A 123 -13.25 -10.42 -2.61
N TYR A 124 -13.54 -11.45 -3.41
CA TYR A 124 -14.80 -11.54 -4.15
C TYR A 124 -15.73 -12.50 -3.40
N SER A 125 -16.92 -12.03 -3.03
CA SER A 125 -17.94 -12.83 -2.35
C SER A 125 -19.14 -12.99 -3.27
N THR A 126 -19.32 -14.18 -3.86
CA THR A 126 -20.57 -14.51 -4.55
C THR A 126 -21.56 -15.04 -3.52
N THR A 127 -22.48 -14.19 -3.06
CA THR A 127 -23.69 -14.68 -2.41
C THR A 127 -24.59 -15.27 -3.49
N VAL A 128 -24.51 -16.59 -3.72
CA VAL A 128 -25.61 -17.29 -4.40
C VAL A 128 -26.76 -17.40 -3.41
N ALA A 129 -27.79 -16.57 -3.60
CA ALA A 129 -29.08 -16.79 -2.96
C ALA A 129 -29.63 -18.11 -3.49
N ALA A 130 -29.60 -19.15 -2.66
CA ALA A 130 -30.32 -20.39 -2.94
C ALA A 130 -31.83 -20.06 -2.89
N GLY A 131 -32.49 -20.17 -4.05
CA GLY A 131 -33.94 -20.25 -4.16
C GLY A 131 -34.41 -21.69 -4.07
#